data_AF-A0A9D8AF64-F1
#
_entry.id   AF-A0A9D8AF64-F1
#
_cell.length_a   1.000
_cell.length_b   1.000
_cell.length_c   1.000
_cell.angle_alpha   90.00
_cell.angle_beta   90.00
_cell.angle_gamma   90.00
#
_symmetry.space_group_name_H-M   'P 1'
#
loop_
_entity.id
_entity.type
_entity.pdbx_description
1 polymer ?
#
loop_
_entity_poly.entity_id
_entity_poly.type
_entity_poly.pdbx_seq_one_letter_code
_entity_poly.pdbx_strand_id
1 'polypeptide(L)'
;MRIILHRTIVFWIVLTLVSTVGCASKKEADELEVIAKVNGEEICLKDLKREIAIRLRQDPSLELDDSALNEMTDTLVKRRIIIQEAAKKNMAQEPRFVDTIKTFWEQTLIREFIEYKNTEFEGYVSVTDEEIKDFYVNIKSEDLETPPFDDIRGQIKGQLKLIKKARAFTDWLDKKKKDSDVVVYKEAISKRLLK
;
A
#
# COMPACT_ATOMS: atom_id res chain seq x y z
N MET A 1 48.35 -4.44 37.18
CA MET A 1 48.03 -5.05 35.86
C MET A 1 46.56 -4.90 35.40
N ARG A 2 45.63 -4.31 36.18
CA ARG A 2 44.22 -4.10 35.76
C ARG A 2 43.94 -2.77 35.02
N ILE A 3 44.78 -1.75 35.21
CA ILE A 3 44.56 -0.40 34.67
C ILE A 3 44.96 -0.28 33.18
N ILE A 4 45.93 -1.09 32.73
CA ILE A 4 46.40 -1.09 31.34
C ILE A 4 45.37 -1.76 30.41
N LEU A 5 44.63 -2.76 30.92
CA LEU A 5 43.61 -3.49 30.17
C LEU A 5 42.38 -2.62 29.84
N HIS A 6 41.99 -1.70 30.74
CA HIS A 6 40.87 -0.80 30.49
C HIS A 6 41.18 0.30 29.45
N ARG A 7 42.42 0.79 29.40
CA ARG A 7 42.81 1.82 28.42
C ARG A 7 42.90 1.28 27.00
N THR A 8 43.26 0.01 26.82
CA THR A 8 43.28 -0.64 25.50
C THR A 8 41.88 -1.06 25.04
N ILE A 9 41.00 -1.50 25.95
CA ILE A 9 39.61 -1.85 25.62
C ILE A 9 38.80 -0.61 25.20
N VAL A 10 38.95 0.53 25.89
CA VAL A 10 38.26 1.78 25.52
C VAL A 10 38.78 2.32 24.18
N PHE A 11 40.06 2.16 23.88
CA PHE A 11 40.65 2.56 22.59
C PHE A 11 40.11 1.71 21.42
N TRP A 12 39.85 0.42 21.65
CA TRP A 12 39.22 -0.46 20.65
C TRP A 12 37.72 -0.19 20.48
N ILE A 13 36.99 0.17 21.53
CA ILE A 13 35.55 0.51 21.45
C ILE A 13 35.32 1.83 20.69
N VAL A 14 36.21 2.82 20.84
CA VAL A 14 36.14 4.10 20.11
C VAL A 14 36.56 3.94 18.64
N LEU A 15 37.47 3.02 18.32
CA LEU A 15 37.91 2.77 16.95
C LEU A 15 36.87 2.01 16.11
N THR A 16 36.04 1.17 16.73
CA THR A 16 34.91 0.49 16.04
C THR A 16 33.69 1.37 15.78
N LEU A 17 33.60 2.57 16.37
CA LEU A 17 32.44 3.45 16.22
C LEU A 17 32.52 4.37 14.97
N VAL A 18 33.64 4.38 14.24
CA VAL A 18 33.87 5.31 13.11
C VAL A 18 33.75 4.62 11.73
N SER A 19 33.55 3.30 11.67
CA SER A 19 33.56 2.55 10.40
C SER A 19 32.17 2.30 9.78
N THR A 20 31.10 2.91 10.27
CA THR A 20 29.77 2.85 9.64
C THR A 20 29.42 4.14 8.91
N VAL A 21 30.33 4.67 8.08
CA VAL A 21 29.93 5.56 6.99
C VAL A 21 29.52 4.63 5.85
N GLY A 22 28.23 4.29 5.84
CA GLY A 22 27.63 3.43 4.84
C GLY A 22 27.88 3.98 3.43
N CYS A 23 28.22 3.08 2.51
CA CYS A 23 28.09 3.33 1.08
C CYS A 23 26.63 3.73 0.80
N ALA A 24 26.34 5.03 0.75
CA ALA A 24 25.21 5.52 -0.02
C ALA A 24 25.43 5.03 -1.44
N SER A 25 24.54 4.16 -1.91
CA SER A 25 24.67 3.59 -3.25
C SER A 25 24.58 4.72 -4.27
N LYS A 26 25.32 4.63 -5.39
CA LYS A 26 25.31 5.65 -6.46
C LYS A 26 23.88 5.97 -6.95
N LYS A 27 22.96 5.01 -6.83
CA LYS A 27 21.54 5.14 -7.16
C LYS A 27 20.77 6.03 -6.18
N GLU A 28 21.05 5.95 -4.88
CA GLU A 28 20.45 6.84 -3.88
C GLU A 28 20.96 8.29 -4.01
N ALA A 29 22.24 8.46 -4.37
CA ALA A 29 22.80 9.79 -4.62
C ALA A 29 22.12 10.48 -5.82
N ASP A 30 21.84 9.74 -6.90
CA ASP A 30 21.14 10.22 -8.09
C ASP A 30 19.67 10.58 -7.81
N GLU A 31 18.99 9.81 -6.96
CA GLU A 31 17.59 10.09 -6.59
C GLU A 31 17.43 11.33 -5.69
N LEU A 32 18.46 11.68 -4.93
CA LEU A 32 18.49 12.84 -4.04
C LEU A 32 19.04 14.12 -4.70
N GLU A 33 19.48 14.05 -5.95
CA GLU A 33 19.95 15.23 -6.69
C GLU A 33 18.87 16.32 -6.72
N VAL A 34 19.23 17.53 -6.30
CA VAL A 34 18.31 18.67 -6.20
C VAL A 34 18.16 19.33 -7.56
N ILE A 35 16.92 19.38 -8.06
CA ILE A 35 16.59 19.97 -9.38
C ILE A 35 15.92 21.34 -9.25
N ALA A 36 15.32 21.65 -8.10
CA ALA A 36 14.74 22.96 -7.82
C ALA A 36 14.62 23.20 -6.31
N LYS A 37 14.45 24.47 -5.91
CA LYS A 37 14.26 24.87 -4.51
C LYS A 37 13.17 25.93 -4.40
N VAL A 38 12.26 25.76 -3.45
CA VAL A 38 11.13 26.69 -3.21
C VAL A 38 11.11 27.06 -1.73
N ASN A 39 11.41 28.32 -1.41
CA ASN A 39 11.46 28.85 -0.04
C ASN A 39 12.30 28.01 0.94
N GLY A 40 13.40 27.43 0.47
CA GLY A 40 14.27 26.60 1.32
C GLY A 40 14.01 25.09 1.22
N GLU A 41 12.86 24.68 0.71
CA GLU A 41 12.54 23.25 0.50
C GLU A 41 12.98 22.77 -0.87
N GLU A 42 13.61 21.60 -0.90
CA GLU A 42 14.19 21.01 -2.11
C GLU A 42 13.16 20.14 -2.84
N ILE A 43 13.26 20.17 -4.18
CA ILE A 43 12.60 19.24 -5.09
C ILE A 43 13.71 18.42 -5.74
N CYS A 44 13.62 17.10 -5.60
CA CYS A 44 14.69 16.18 -6.01
C CYS A 44 14.36 15.48 -7.34
N LEU A 45 15.37 14.90 -8.00
CA LEU A 45 15.21 14.17 -9.24
C LEU A 45 14.21 13.00 -9.12
N LYS A 46 14.11 12.35 -7.95
CA LYS A 46 13.09 11.33 -7.67
C LYS A 46 11.65 11.85 -7.80
N ASP A 47 11.40 13.12 -7.49
CA ASP A 47 10.07 13.71 -7.58
C ASP A 47 9.67 13.89 -9.05
N LEU A 48 10.61 14.32 -9.90
CA LEU A 48 10.42 14.41 -11.35
C LEU A 48 10.26 13.02 -11.98
N LYS A 49 11.11 12.05 -11.62
CA LYS A 49 10.99 10.64 -12.08
C LYS A 49 9.61 10.06 -11.73
N ARG A 50 9.08 10.36 -10.54
CA ARG A 50 7.72 9.96 -10.14
C ARG A 50 6.63 10.62 -10.98
N GLU A 51 6.74 11.93 -11.23
CA GLU A 51 5.78 12.67 -12.07
C GLU A 51 5.76 12.11 -13.51
N ILE A 52 6.93 11.85 -14.09
CA ILE A 52 7.08 11.20 -15.41
C ILE A 52 6.38 9.84 -15.42
N ALA A 53 6.63 9.00 -14.41
CA ALA A 53 6.01 7.67 -14.32
C ALA A 53 4.49 7.71 -14.13
N ILE A 54 3.94 8.80 -13.57
CA ILE A 54 2.48 9.00 -13.49
C ILE A 54 1.94 9.38 -14.87
N ARG A 55 2.56 10.35 -15.56
CA ARG A 55 2.11 10.81 -16.88
C ARG A 55 2.19 9.70 -17.94
N LEU A 56 3.29 8.94 -17.99
CA LEU A 56 3.43 7.82 -18.94
C LEU A 56 2.40 6.70 -18.72
N ARG A 57 1.90 6.52 -17.49
CA ARG A 57 0.82 5.57 -17.23
C ARG A 57 -0.54 6.06 -17.75
N GLN A 58 -0.72 7.38 -17.83
CA GLN A 58 -1.94 8.00 -18.34
C GLN A 58 -1.89 8.12 -19.87
N ASP A 59 -0.73 8.45 -20.41
CA ASP A 59 -0.46 8.55 -21.84
C ASP A 59 0.89 7.86 -22.15
N PRO A 60 0.85 6.58 -22.57
CA PRO A 60 2.05 5.84 -22.95
C PRO A 60 2.76 6.38 -24.20
N SER A 61 2.11 7.24 -24.98
CA SER A 61 2.67 7.83 -26.21
C SER A 61 3.38 9.17 -25.98
N LEU A 62 3.40 9.65 -24.74
CA LEU A 62 4.05 10.90 -24.36
C LEU A 62 5.56 10.88 -24.69
N GLU A 63 6.00 11.84 -25.50
CA GLU A 63 7.42 12.07 -25.77
C GLU A 63 8.06 12.85 -24.62
N LEU A 64 9.23 12.38 -24.17
CA LEU A 64 10.02 13.03 -23.13
C LEU A 64 11.14 13.84 -23.77
N ASP A 65 10.82 15.09 -24.14
CA ASP A 65 11.80 16.08 -24.58
C ASP A 65 12.11 17.10 -23.47
N ASP A 66 13.08 17.98 -23.73
CA ASP A 66 13.49 19.02 -22.76
C ASP A 66 12.33 19.95 -22.39
N SER A 67 11.41 20.22 -23.31
CA SER A 67 10.24 21.07 -23.05
C SER A 67 9.29 20.40 -22.06
N ALA A 68 8.97 19.12 -22.28
CA ALA A 68 8.12 18.32 -21.41
C ALA A 68 8.73 18.19 -20.00
N LEU A 69 10.04 17.94 -19.90
CA LEU A 69 10.75 17.86 -18.62
C LEU A 69 10.72 19.19 -17.86
N ASN A 70 10.89 20.32 -18.56
CA ASN A 70 10.79 21.65 -17.97
C ASN A 70 9.36 21.95 -17.49
N GLU A 71 8.32 21.60 -18.26
CA GLU A 71 6.92 21.78 -17.87
C GLU A 71 6.57 20.95 -16.62
N MET A 72 7.03 19.69 -16.56
CA MET A 72 6.82 18.83 -15.39
C MET A 72 7.54 19.39 -14.16
N THR A 73 8.77 19.91 -14.32
CA THR A 73 9.52 20.54 -13.23
C THR A 73 8.82 21.81 -12.73
N ASP A 74 8.36 22.68 -13.62
CA ASP A 74 7.58 23.86 -13.28
C ASP A 74 6.27 23.50 -12.56
N THR A 75 5.61 22.41 -12.99
CA THR A 75 4.43 21.88 -12.30
C THR A 75 4.74 21.48 -10.85
N LEU A 76 5.88 20.82 -10.60
CA LEU A 76 6.33 20.47 -9.25
C LEU A 76 6.59 21.71 -8.39
N VAL A 77 7.23 22.74 -8.97
CA VAL A 77 7.48 24.03 -8.30
C VAL A 77 6.15 24.71 -7.93
N LYS A 78 5.20 24.81 -8.87
CA LYS A 78 3.87 25.39 -8.63
C LYS A 78 3.11 24.64 -7.53
N ARG A 79 3.11 23.30 -7.57
CA ARG A 79 2.50 22.47 -6.52
C ARG A 79 3.12 22.74 -5.15
N ARG A 80 4.44 22.85 -5.08
CA ARG A 80 5.17 23.16 -3.84
C ARG A 80 4.76 24.51 -3.26
N ILE A 81 4.67 25.55 -4.09
CA ILE A 81 4.20 26.88 -3.67
C ILE A 81 2.79 26.79 -3.06
N ILE A 82 1.86 26.12 -3.75
CA ILE A 82 0.47 25.97 -3.28
C ILE A 82 0.42 25.24 -1.92
N ILE A 83 1.20 24.17 -1.75
CA ILE A 83 1.25 23.41 -0.49
C ILE A 83 1.77 24.30 0.65
N GLN A 84 2.83 25.07 0.41
CA GLN A 84 3.38 25.97 1.43
C GLN A 84 2.39 27.07 1.81
N GLU A 85 1.66 27.66 0.85
CA GLU A 85 0.62 28.65 1.14
C GLU A 85 -0.57 28.06 1.91
N ALA A 86 -0.99 26.83 1.58
CA ALA A 86 -2.02 26.12 2.33
C ALA A 86 -1.56 25.80 3.76
N ALA A 87 -0.29 25.42 3.94
CA ALA A 87 0.30 25.14 5.25
C ALA A 87 0.34 26.39 6.14
N LYS A 88 0.72 27.56 5.59
CA LYS A 88 0.67 28.85 6.31
C LYS A 88 -0.74 29.19 6.82
N LYS A 89 -1.78 28.69 6.16
CA LYS A 89 -3.19 28.84 6.54
C LYS A 89 -3.69 27.75 7.49
N ASN A 90 -2.81 26.87 7.99
CA ASN A 90 -3.15 25.72 8.84
C ASN A 90 -4.20 24.77 8.23
N MET A 91 -4.34 24.73 6.90
CA MET A 91 -5.36 23.91 6.24
C MET A 91 -5.21 22.40 6.53
N ALA A 92 -4.00 21.95 6.87
CA ALA A 92 -3.73 20.56 7.27
C ALA A 92 -4.30 20.19 8.66
N GLN A 93 -4.69 21.17 9.48
CA GLN A 93 -5.27 20.96 10.82
C GLN A 93 -6.80 21.05 10.80
N GLU A 94 -7.39 21.50 9.69
CA GLU A 94 -8.84 21.61 9.54
C GLU A 94 -9.49 20.23 9.73
N PRO A 95 -10.56 20.10 10.54
CA PRO A 95 -11.20 18.82 10.84
C PRO A 95 -11.53 18.01 9.58
N ARG A 96 -12.08 18.69 8.56
CA ARG A 96 -12.41 18.06 7.27
C ARG A 96 -11.19 17.43 6.60
N PHE A 97 -10.04 18.09 6.59
CA PHE A 97 -8.81 17.55 5.99
C PHE A 97 -8.30 16.36 6.80
N VAL A 98 -8.21 16.53 8.12
CA VAL A 98 -7.76 15.48 9.05
C VAL A 98 -8.63 14.22 8.92
N ASP A 99 -9.95 14.37 8.87
CA ASP A 99 -10.87 13.24 8.74
C ASP A 99 -10.78 12.57 7.38
N THR A 100 -10.49 13.33 6.32
CA THR A 100 -10.19 12.77 4.99
C THR A 100 -8.93 11.91 5.02
N ILE A 101 -7.86 12.39 5.66
CA ILE A 101 -6.60 11.63 5.80
C ILE A 101 -6.81 10.38 6.66
N LYS A 102 -7.54 10.46 7.77
CA LYS A 102 -7.88 9.31 8.61
C LYS A 102 -8.65 8.25 7.82
N THR A 103 -9.69 8.67 7.10
CA THR A 103 -10.49 7.76 6.26
C THR A 103 -9.62 7.06 5.22
N PHE A 104 -8.76 7.82 4.52
CA PHE A 104 -7.85 7.26 3.53
C PHE A 104 -6.85 6.27 4.15
N TRP A 105 -6.31 6.60 5.32
CA TRP A 105 -5.42 5.73 6.08
C TRP A 105 -6.12 4.43 6.50
N GLU A 106 -7.32 4.51 7.06
CA GLU A 106 -8.12 3.35 7.47
C GLU A 106 -8.41 2.43 6.27
N GLN A 107 -8.90 2.99 5.17
CA GLN A 107 -9.20 2.23 3.95
C GLN A 107 -7.95 1.55 3.37
N THR A 108 -6.82 2.27 3.34
CA THR A 108 -5.55 1.72 2.89
C THR A 108 -5.12 0.57 3.79
N LEU A 109 -5.10 0.78 5.10
CA LEU A 109 -4.67 -0.26 6.05
C LEU A 109 -5.55 -1.52 5.96
N ILE A 110 -6.87 -1.36 5.82
CA ILE A 110 -7.79 -2.48 5.63
C ILE A 110 -7.46 -3.25 4.35
N ARG A 111 -7.24 -2.56 3.22
CA ARG A 111 -6.89 -3.20 1.95
C ARG A 111 -5.57 -3.95 2.05
N GLU A 112 -4.50 -3.30 2.51
CA GLU A 112 -3.18 -3.93 2.65
C GLU A 112 -3.24 -5.17 3.56
N PHE A 113 -4.03 -5.09 4.65
CA PHE A 113 -4.18 -6.22 5.56
C PHE A 113 -4.99 -7.37 4.94
N ILE A 114 -6.04 -7.09 4.15
CA ILE A 114 -6.76 -8.10 3.39
C ILE A 114 -5.82 -8.81 2.42
N GLU A 115 -4.97 -8.07 1.70
CA GLU A 115 -3.98 -8.64 0.79
C GLU A 115 -2.97 -9.53 1.52
N TYR A 116 -2.44 -9.06 2.65
CA TYR A 116 -1.57 -9.84 3.52
C TYR A 116 -2.22 -11.18 3.94
N LYS A 117 -3.49 -11.16 4.39
CA LYS A 117 -4.23 -12.37 4.74
C LYS A 117 -4.47 -13.27 3.53
N ASN A 118 -4.77 -12.69 2.37
CA ASN A 118 -4.95 -13.45 1.14
C ASN A 118 -3.69 -14.19 0.71
N THR A 119 -2.49 -13.63 0.94
CA THR A 119 -1.21 -14.32 0.73
C THR A 119 -0.98 -15.42 1.77
N GLU A 120 -1.27 -15.16 3.05
CA GLU A 120 -1.21 -16.19 4.11
C GLU A 120 -2.08 -17.42 3.76
N PHE A 121 -3.28 -17.17 3.25
CA PHE A 121 -4.24 -18.23 2.87
C PHE A 121 -3.78 -19.05 1.68
N GLU A 122 -2.89 -18.54 0.81
CA GLU A 122 -2.35 -19.35 -0.30
C GLU A 122 -1.56 -20.56 0.18
N GLY A 123 -0.99 -20.48 1.39
CA GLY A 123 -0.24 -21.58 1.98
C GLY A 123 -1.09 -22.81 2.33
N TYR A 124 -2.41 -22.66 2.48
CA TYR A 124 -3.27 -23.76 2.95
C TYR A 124 -4.65 -23.86 2.30
N VAL A 125 -5.10 -22.85 1.53
CA VAL A 125 -6.32 -22.94 0.73
C VAL A 125 -6.01 -23.61 -0.60
N SER A 126 -6.32 -24.91 -0.67
CA SER A 126 -6.27 -25.71 -1.90
C SER A 126 -7.68 -25.95 -2.47
N VAL A 127 -7.75 -26.26 -3.76
CA VAL A 127 -8.99 -26.68 -4.44
C VAL A 127 -8.72 -28.05 -5.04
N THR A 128 -9.56 -29.02 -4.70
CA THR A 128 -9.51 -30.41 -5.16
C THR A 128 -10.25 -30.59 -6.48
N ASP A 129 -9.98 -31.68 -7.19
CA ASP A 129 -10.64 -31.97 -8.46
C ASP A 129 -12.11 -32.36 -8.27
N GLU A 130 -12.42 -33.00 -7.13
CA GLU A 130 -13.78 -33.31 -6.69
C GLU A 130 -14.59 -32.02 -6.50
N GLU A 131 -14.04 -31.02 -5.79
CA GLU A 131 -14.71 -29.72 -5.60
C GLU A 131 -14.98 -29.02 -6.94
N ILE A 132 -14.07 -29.13 -7.92
CA ILE A 132 -14.25 -28.53 -9.25
C ILE A 132 -15.36 -29.24 -10.03
N LYS A 133 -15.42 -30.58 -9.96
CA LYS A 133 -16.49 -31.37 -10.59
C LYS A 133 -17.85 -31.09 -9.96
N ASP A 134 -17.92 -31.06 -8.63
CA ASP A 134 -19.15 -30.79 -7.89
C ASP A 134 -19.70 -29.39 -8.23
N PHE A 135 -18.82 -28.39 -8.28
CA PHE A 135 -19.19 -27.03 -8.68
C PHE A 135 -19.71 -26.97 -10.13
N TYR A 136 -19.08 -27.70 -11.05
CA TYR A 136 -19.55 -27.80 -12.44
C TYR A 136 -20.94 -28.43 -12.55
N VAL A 137 -21.18 -29.52 -11.82
CA VAL A 137 -22.49 -30.21 -11.80
C VAL A 137 -23.58 -29.28 -11.29
N ASN A 138 -23.30 -28.53 -10.23
CA ASN A 138 -24.26 -27.57 -9.65
C ASN A 138 -24.62 -26.47 -10.66
N ILE A 139 -23.64 -25.84 -11.32
CA ILE A 139 -23.92 -24.80 -12.33
C ILE A 139 -24.71 -25.38 -13.52
N LYS A 140 -24.34 -26.58 -13.99
CA LYS A 140 -25.03 -27.23 -15.12
C LYS A 140 -26.49 -27.58 -14.78
N SER A 141 -26.78 -27.85 -13.51
CA SER A 141 -28.14 -28.15 -13.05
C SER A 141 -29.05 -26.92 -12.95
N GLU A 142 -28.49 -25.70 -13.04
CA GLU A 142 -29.21 -24.42 -12.96
C GLU A 142 -29.62 -23.86 -14.35
N ASP A 143 -29.59 -24.71 -15.39
CA ASP A 143 -30.15 -24.47 -16.74
C ASP A 143 -29.52 -23.31 -17.53
N LEU A 144 -28.19 -23.32 -17.60
CA LEU A 144 -27.39 -22.45 -18.47
C LEU A 144 -26.63 -23.30 -19.48
N GLU A 145 -26.53 -22.85 -20.73
CA GLU A 145 -25.64 -23.40 -21.76
C GLU A 145 -24.19 -23.40 -21.23
N THR A 146 -23.82 -24.47 -20.51
CA THR A 146 -22.56 -24.54 -19.80
C THR A 146 -21.52 -25.11 -20.75
N PRO A 147 -20.39 -24.43 -20.97
CA PRO A 147 -19.31 -24.99 -21.77
C PRO A 147 -18.84 -26.35 -21.26
N PRO A 148 -18.16 -27.16 -22.09
CA PRO A 148 -17.53 -28.39 -21.66
C PRO A 148 -16.66 -28.19 -20.41
N PHE A 149 -16.68 -29.17 -19.51
CA PHE A 149 -15.95 -29.10 -18.24
C PHE A 149 -14.48 -28.71 -18.41
N ASP A 150 -13.80 -29.31 -19.38
CA ASP A 150 -12.38 -29.08 -19.61
C ASP A 150 -12.07 -27.63 -20.02
N ASP A 151 -12.98 -26.97 -20.72
CA ASP A 151 -12.80 -25.59 -21.20
C ASP A 151 -12.86 -24.57 -20.05
N ILE A 152 -13.64 -24.87 -18.99
CA ILE A 152 -13.86 -23.96 -17.87
C ILE A 152 -13.27 -24.44 -16.54
N ARG A 153 -12.66 -25.63 -16.49
CA ARG A 153 -12.05 -26.20 -15.28
C ARG A 153 -11.09 -25.23 -14.58
N GLY A 154 -10.25 -24.54 -15.36
CA GLY A 154 -9.32 -23.54 -14.83
C GLY A 154 -10.01 -22.33 -14.20
N GLN A 155 -11.10 -21.85 -14.82
CA GLN A 155 -11.90 -20.74 -14.31
C GLN A 155 -12.63 -21.13 -13.03
N ILE A 156 -13.25 -22.31 -13.01
CA ILE A 156 -13.90 -22.87 -11.80
C ILE A 156 -12.90 -22.98 -10.67
N LYS A 157 -11.70 -23.52 -10.92
CA LYS A 157 -10.64 -23.61 -9.91
C LYS A 157 -10.27 -22.23 -9.36
N GLY A 158 -10.15 -21.22 -10.22
CA GLY A 158 -9.88 -19.84 -9.82
C GLY A 158 -10.99 -19.26 -8.93
N GLN A 159 -12.25 -19.40 -9.34
CA GLN A 159 -13.40 -18.95 -8.57
C GLN A 159 -13.52 -19.66 -7.22
N LEU A 160 -13.37 -20.99 -7.18
CA LEU A 160 -13.37 -21.76 -5.95
C LEU A 160 -12.26 -21.33 -5.00
N LYS A 161 -11.06 -21.01 -5.52
CA LYS A 161 -9.96 -20.48 -4.70
C LYS A 161 -10.34 -19.13 -4.08
N LEU A 162 -10.98 -18.23 -4.83
CA LEU A 162 -11.47 -16.95 -4.32
C LEU A 162 -12.55 -17.13 -3.25
N ILE A 163 -13.53 -18.01 -3.49
CA ILE A 163 -14.62 -18.33 -2.54
C ILE A 163 -14.04 -18.89 -1.23
N LYS A 164 -13.11 -19.85 -1.32
CA LYS A 164 -12.48 -20.45 -0.12
C LYS A 164 -11.63 -19.44 0.65
N LYS A 165 -10.90 -18.55 -0.04
CA LYS A 165 -10.17 -17.45 0.61
C LYS A 165 -11.12 -16.48 1.32
N ALA A 166 -12.23 -16.09 0.68
CA ALA A 166 -13.24 -15.23 1.27
C ALA A 166 -13.86 -15.88 2.53
N ARG A 167 -14.17 -17.19 2.48
CA ARG A 167 -14.65 -17.93 3.64
C ARG A 167 -13.62 -17.96 4.77
N ALA A 168 -12.36 -18.28 4.47
CA ALA A 168 -11.29 -18.29 5.47
C ALA A 168 -11.11 -16.91 6.13
N PHE A 169 -11.27 -15.82 5.37
CA PHE A 169 -11.24 -14.46 5.90
C PHE A 169 -12.42 -14.18 6.84
N THR A 170 -13.64 -14.56 6.44
CA THR A 170 -14.85 -14.42 7.26
C THR A 170 -14.74 -15.22 8.55
N ASP A 171 -14.30 -16.48 8.48
CA ASP A 171 -14.11 -17.33 9.66
C ASP A 171 -13.09 -16.71 10.63
N TRP A 172 -12.01 -16.16 10.08
CA TRP A 172 -11.01 -15.42 10.86
C TRP A 172 -11.60 -14.16 11.52
N LEU A 173 -12.38 -13.37 10.79
CA LEU A 173 -13.06 -12.19 11.33
C LEU A 173 -14.05 -12.56 12.45
N ASP A 174 -14.86 -13.59 12.26
CA ASP A 174 -15.83 -14.05 13.25
C ASP A 174 -15.14 -14.51 14.53
N LYS A 175 -14.01 -15.20 14.40
CA LYS A 175 -13.16 -15.54 15.54
C LYS A 175 -12.65 -14.27 16.24
N LYS A 176 -12.09 -13.32 15.49
CA LYS A 176 -11.59 -12.06 16.08
C LYS A 176 -12.66 -11.22 16.73
N LYS A 177 -13.87 -11.21 16.17
CA LYS A 177 -15.02 -10.52 16.74
C LYS A 177 -15.45 -11.14 18.07
N LYS A 178 -15.43 -12.47 18.20
CA LYS A 178 -15.71 -13.17 19.47
C LYS A 178 -14.66 -12.87 20.55
N ASP A 179 -13.42 -12.71 20.15
CA ASP A 179 -12.30 -12.37 21.05
C ASP A 179 -12.25 -10.88 21.43
N SER A 180 -13.13 -10.05 20.86
CA SER A 180 -13.13 -8.59 21.04
C SER A 180 -14.29 -8.13 21.91
N ASP A 181 -14.09 -7.07 22.69
CA ASP A 181 -15.17 -6.38 23.40
C ASP A 181 -15.97 -5.51 22.42
N VAL A 182 -17.10 -6.04 21.95
CA VAL A 182 -17.94 -5.39 20.94
C VAL A 182 -19.32 -5.09 21.52
N VAL A 183 -19.59 -3.80 21.72
CA VAL A 183 -20.92 -3.30 22.13
C VAL A 183 -21.58 -2.58 20.96
N VAL A 184 -22.80 -2.99 20.61
CA VAL A 184 -23.58 -2.39 19.51
C VAL A 184 -24.84 -1.73 20.03
N TYR A 185 -24.90 -0.40 19.98
CA TYR A 185 -26.05 0.39 20.46
C TYR A 185 -27.17 0.52 19.41
N LYS A 186 -27.91 -0.58 19.16
CA LYS A 186 -28.95 -0.67 18.11
C LYS A 186 -30.02 0.43 18.16
N GLU A 187 -30.46 0.83 19.35
CA GLU A 187 -31.46 1.89 19.50
C GLU A 187 -30.98 3.27 19.03
N ALA A 188 -29.68 3.57 19.19
CA ALA A 188 -29.11 4.83 18.73
C ALA A 188 -29.08 4.90 17.19
N ILE A 189 -28.89 3.74 16.54
CA ILE A 189 -28.88 3.60 15.08
C ILE A 189 -30.28 3.86 14.51
N SER A 190 -31.31 3.17 15.03
CA SER A 190 -32.67 3.28 14.49
C SER A 190 -33.27 4.69 14.68
N LYS A 191 -33.09 5.31 15.85
CA LYS A 191 -33.68 6.62 16.17
C LYS A 191 -33.08 7.79 15.36
N ARG A 192 -31.84 7.67 14.88
CA ARG A 192 -31.09 8.78 14.24
C ARG A 192 -31.00 8.68 12.72
N LEU A 193 -31.18 7.49 12.13
CA LEU A 193 -31.01 7.26 10.69
C LEU A 193 -32.30 6.89 9.94
N LEU A 194 -33.39 6.55 10.64
CA LEU A 194 -34.69 6.18 10.05
C LEU A 194 -35.78 7.25 10.26
N LYS A 195 -35.38 8.52 10.37
CA LYS A 195 -36.29 9.68 10.33
C LYS A 195 -36.18 10.35 8.97
#